data_AF-A0A562WU36-F1
#
_entry.id   AF-A0A562WU36-F1
#
_cell.length_a   1.000
_cell.length_b   1.000
_cell.length_c   1.000
_cell.angle_alpha   90.00
_cell.angle_beta   90.00
_cell.angle_gamma   90.00
#
_symmetry.space_group_name_H-M   'P 1'
#
loop_
_entity.id
_entity.type
_entity.pdbx_description
1 polymer ?
#
loop_
_entity_poly.entity_id
_entity_poly.type
_entity_poly.pdbx_seq_one_letter_code
_entity_poly.pdbx_strand_id
1 'polypeptide(L)'
;MPGNLRELRINGIYTQRDGRYMQRIKLAAGRITARQAVTVADIADAFAGGRVHLTTRGSMELHDLTDAALADVGTRLAEAGLATRGSCGGAVRGISCSSTGTRNIPTVQAFCQILHDHFTGNPEFEDLPKKFKISVDAGYFGARHLIQDAGLVLTRTDGPISYYDLWAGGGLGREPRPGFLLFSGVPENSVIPIIEEIIRTYRAHTPAGKRLKHLIATNGEEGFRALLKSPRTEPIQTGANATHSGTPSRNEALIRIEVGIFAGELNTATLRGVAGIATGFADGILAVTADQNITMYVKTIEQATTTCAQLTDLGLSGTTPEEKVVFRICPGNHDCRMGLAPTRTIARELISRMNSSSCHRSWAVAGCNNSCSQPQLADVGIYASRIAKEADGSQTPRFTVLTRNGDQPFAVPTHRDITFDELLSAVNTLA
;
A
#
# COMPACT_ATOMS: atom_id res chain seq x y z
N MET A 1 -13.80 11.15 -26.82
CA MET A 1 -13.90 9.68 -26.94
C MET A 1 -13.62 9.11 -25.56
N PRO A 2 -14.34 8.09 -25.06
CA PRO A 2 -13.87 7.44 -23.84
C PRO A 2 -12.50 6.87 -24.16
N GLY A 3 -11.45 7.46 -23.59
CA GLY A 3 -10.07 7.08 -23.84
C GLY A 3 -9.93 5.58 -23.65
N ASN A 4 -9.06 4.95 -24.45
CA ASN A 4 -8.76 3.53 -24.34
C ASN A 4 -8.61 3.15 -22.86
N LEU A 5 -9.53 2.35 -22.31
CA LEU A 5 -9.56 2.03 -20.87
C LEU A 5 -8.24 1.40 -20.39
N ARG A 6 -7.50 0.76 -21.30
CA ARG A 6 -6.15 0.26 -21.02
C ARG A 6 -5.17 1.42 -20.80
N GLU A 7 -5.25 2.46 -21.62
CA GLU A 7 -4.43 3.66 -21.50
C GLU A 7 -4.75 4.46 -20.23
N LEU A 8 -6.03 4.62 -19.89
CA LEU A 8 -6.40 5.23 -18.62
C LEU A 8 -5.80 4.45 -17.44
N ARG A 9 -5.93 3.12 -17.46
CA ARG A 9 -5.41 2.26 -16.39
C ARG A 9 -3.88 2.29 -16.30
N ILE A 10 -3.15 2.35 -17.42
CA ILE A 10 -1.70 2.43 -17.33
C ILE A 10 -1.28 3.77 -16.74
N ASN A 11 -1.98 4.86 -17.04
CA ASN A 11 -1.76 6.19 -16.44
C ASN A 11 -2.34 6.35 -15.03
N GLY A 12 -2.71 5.24 -14.37
CA GLY A 12 -3.14 5.26 -12.99
C GLY A 12 -4.61 5.62 -12.75
N ILE A 13 -5.43 5.63 -13.80
CA ILE A 13 -6.81 6.10 -13.76
C ILE A 13 -7.79 4.91 -13.78
N TYR A 14 -8.75 4.90 -12.86
CA TYR A 14 -9.87 3.95 -12.81
C TYR A 14 -11.22 4.68 -12.73
N THR A 15 -12.21 4.19 -13.45
CA THR A 15 -13.60 4.65 -13.29
C THR A 15 -14.19 4.19 -11.95
N GLN A 16 -14.84 5.11 -11.24
CA GLN A 16 -15.65 4.90 -10.04
C GLN A 16 -17.07 4.40 -10.38
N ARG A 17 -17.88 4.13 -9.36
CA ARG A 17 -19.23 3.56 -9.50
C ARG A 17 -20.20 4.50 -10.21
N ASP A 18 -20.07 5.80 -10.02
CA ASP A 18 -20.94 6.85 -10.54
C ASP A 18 -20.45 7.45 -11.86
N GLY A 19 -19.41 6.86 -12.47
CA GLY A 19 -18.83 7.34 -13.72
C GLY A 19 -17.72 8.38 -13.58
N ARG A 20 -17.42 8.86 -12.36
CA ARG A 20 -16.23 9.67 -12.09
C ARG A 20 -14.95 8.81 -12.12
N TYR A 21 -13.80 9.41 -11.89
CA TYR A 21 -12.51 8.76 -11.97
C TYR A 21 -11.70 8.93 -10.68
N MET A 22 -10.92 7.90 -10.37
CA MET A 22 -9.83 7.95 -9.41
C MET A 22 -8.50 7.96 -10.16
N GLN A 23 -7.56 8.81 -9.76
CA GLN A 23 -6.17 8.79 -10.24
C GLN A 23 -5.20 8.50 -9.09
N ARG A 24 -4.34 7.49 -9.27
CA ARG A 24 -3.37 7.04 -8.26
C ARG A 24 -1.96 7.53 -8.58
N ILE A 25 -1.32 8.10 -7.57
CA ILE A 25 0.08 8.53 -7.56
C ILE A 25 0.96 7.38 -7.05
N LYS A 26 2.12 7.13 -7.66
CA LYS A 26 3.14 6.19 -7.17
C LYS A 26 4.12 6.92 -6.26
N LEU A 27 4.30 6.41 -5.04
CA LEU A 27 5.31 6.90 -4.11
C LEU A 27 6.26 5.74 -3.76
N ALA A 28 7.56 5.94 -3.94
CA ALA A 28 8.57 4.96 -3.55
C ALA A 28 8.62 4.90 -2.01
N ALA A 29 8.35 3.74 -1.43
CA ALA A 29 8.25 3.56 0.02
C ALA A 29 7.29 4.57 0.70
N GLY A 30 6.26 5.04 -0.02
CA GLY A 30 5.33 6.05 0.48
C GLY A 30 5.89 7.46 0.59
N ARG A 31 7.16 7.69 0.26
CA ARG A 31 7.83 8.99 0.44
C ARG A 31 7.28 10.07 -0.47
N ILE A 32 7.10 11.26 0.09
CA ILE A 32 6.66 12.46 -0.61
C ILE A 32 7.26 13.69 0.08
N THR A 33 7.66 14.69 -0.70
CA THR A 33 8.10 15.98 -0.14
C THR A 33 6.90 16.81 0.34
N ALA A 34 7.10 17.69 1.31
CA ALA A 34 6.08 18.63 1.78
C ALA A 34 5.52 19.47 0.63
N ARG A 35 6.39 19.93 -0.28
CA ARG A 35 5.99 20.65 -1.49
C ARG A 35 5.07 19.81 -2.40
N GLN A 36 5.44 18.55 -2.66
CA GLN A 36 4.59 17.65 -3.43
C GLN A 36 3.26 17.37 -2.73
N ALA A 37 3.26 17.22 -1.40
CA ALA A 37 2.03 17.05 -0.61
C ALA A 37 1.11 18.27 -0.72
N VAL A 38 1.66 19.48 -0.69
CA VAL A 38 0.91 20.73 -0.94
C VAL A 38 0.34 20.73 -2.37
N THR A 39 1.13 20.36 -3.38
CA THR A 39 0.61 20.27 -4.76
C THR A 39 -0.53 19.24 -4.88
N VAL A 40 -0.43 18.09 -4.22
CA VAL A 40 -1.53 17.11 -4.17
C VAL A 40 -2.77 17.71 -3.50
N ALA A 41 -2.60 18.50 -2.44
CA ALA A 41 -3.69 19.23 -1.79
C ALA A 41 -4.34 20.26 -2.72
N ASP A 42 -3.55 21.04 -3.47
CA ASP A 42 -4.05 22.05 -4.41
C ASP A 42 -4.85 21.41 -5.56
N ILE A 43 -4.36 20.28 -6.08
CA ILE A 43 -5.08 19.49 -7.08
C ILE A 43 -6.37 18.93 -6.49
N ALA A 44 -6.34 18.45 -5.24
CA ALA A 44 -7.51 17.88 -4.60
C ALA A 44 -8.62 18.93 -4.35
N ASP A 45 -8.26 20.14 -3.93
CA ASP A 45 -9.22 21.25 -3.79
C ASP A 45 -9.83 21.64 -5.13
N ALA A 46 -9.02 21.69 -6.19
CA ALA A 46 -9.48 22.09 -7.51
C ALA A 46 -10.35 21.03 -8.20
N PHE A 47 -10.04 19.73 -8.03
CA PHE A 47 -10.60 18.68 -8.88
C PHE A 47 -11.15 17.46 -8.16
N ALA A 48 -10.81 17.23 -6.89
CA ALA A 48 -11.10 15.98 -6.16
C ALA A 48 -11.93 16.18 -4.88
N GLY A 49 -12.69 17.29 -4.80
CA GLY A 49 -13.58 17.57 -3.67
C GLY A 49 -12.87 17.78 -2.33
N GLY A 50 -11.61 18.24 -2.36
CA GLY A 50 -10.84 18.56 -1.15
C GLY A 50 -10.44 17.35 -0.32
N ARG A 51 -10.38 16.15 -0.91
CA ARG A 51 -9.91 14.93 -0.22
C ARG A 51 -8.79 14.20 -0.94
N VAL A 52 -7.98 13.51 -0.15
CA VAL A 52 -6.93 12.58 -0.60
C VAL A 52 -7.09 11.26 0.16
N HIS A 53 -7.00 10.14 -0.55
CA HIS A 53 -7.04 8.81 0.06
C HIS A 53 -5.65 8.15 0.08
N LEU A 54 -5.18 7.77 1.26
CA LEU A 54 -3.96 7.03 1.51
C LEU A 54 -4.21 5.54 1.34
N THR A 55 -3.30 4.84 0.67
CA THR A 55 -3.49 3.42 0.30
C THR A 55 -2.62 2.48 1.10
N THR A 56 -3.02 1.20 1.18
CA THR A 56 -2.25 0.14 1.86
C THR A 56 -0.92 -0.27 1.19
N ARG A 57 -0.49 0.49 0.17
CA ARG A 57 0.83 0.35 -0.47
C ARG A 57 1.76 1.54 -0.23
N GLY A 58 1.36 2.51 0.60
CA GLY A 58 2.10 3.76 0.75
C GLY A 58 1.98 4.59 -0.53
N SER A 59 0.76 5.03 -0.85
CA SER A 59 0.43 5.78 -2.06
C SER A 59 -0.73 6.72 -1.76
N MET A 60 -0.97 7.68 -2.66
CA MET A 60 -2.12 8.59 -2.60
C MET A 60 -3.04 8.41 -3.81
N GLU A 61 -4.34 8.59 -3.60
CA GLU A 61 -5.39 8.55 -4.61
C GLU A 61 -6.23 9.83 -4.54
N LEU A 62 -6.47 10.42 -5.71
CA LEU A 62 -7.41 11.52 -5.93
C LEU A 62 -8.69 10.90 -6.50
N HIS A 63 -9.82 11.15 -5.86
CA HIS A 63 -11.13 10.60 -6.23
C HIS A 63 -12.03 11.68 -6.81
N ASP A 64 -13.19 11.29 -7.35
CA ASP A 64 -14.23 12.19 -7.83
C ASP A 64 -13.79 13.11 -8.99
N LEU A 65 -12.76 12.70 -9.74
CA LEU A 65 -12.29 13.43 -10.90
C LEU A 65 -13.29 13.30 -12.05
N THR A 66 -13.52 14.40 -12.76
CA THR A 66 -14.29 14.40 -14.02
C THR A 66 -13.37 14.07 -15.19
N ASP A 67 -13.94 13.62 -16.33
CA ASP A 67 -13.16 13.34 -17.55
C ASP A 67 -12.36 14.56 -18.01
N ALA A 68 -12.97 15.76 -17.94
CA ALA A 68 -12.35 17.03 -18.31
C ALA A 68 -11.16 17.41 -17.42
N ALA A 69 -11.12 16.96 -16.16
CA ALA A 69 -10.04 17.27 -15.22
C ALA A 69 -8.80 16.39 -15.40
N LEU A 70 -8.93 15.20 -16.02
CA LEU A 70 -7.88 14.18 -16.05
C LEU A 70 -6.56 14.68 -16.68
N ALA A 71 -6.65 15.49 -17.74
CA ALA A 71 -5.47 16.02 -18.41
C ALA A 71 -4.72 17.03 -17.52
N ASP A 72 -5.42 17.98 -16.91
CA ASP A 72 -4.82 19.01 -16.04
C ASP A 72 -4.23 18.38 -14.76
N VAL A 73 -4.97 17.46 -14.12
CA VAL A 73 -4.46 16.70 -12.97
C VAL A 73 -3.19 15.94 -13.34
N GLY A 74 -3.18 15.25 -14.48
CA GLY A 74 -1.99 14.54 -14.97
C GLY A 74 -0.79 15.45 -15.16
N THR A 75 -0.97 16.61 -15.81
CA THR A 75 0.09 17.60 -16.04
C THR A 75 0.65 18.14 -14.72
N ARG A 76 -0.19 18.58 -13.79
CA ARG A 76 0.27 19.16 -12.51
C ARG A 76 1.01 18.15 -11.64
N LEU A 77 0.57 16.88 -11.65
CA LEU A 77 1.32 15.80 -10.98
C LEU A 77 2.69 15.60 -11.62
N ALA A 78 2.78 15.58 -12.95
CA ALA A 78 4.05 15.45 -13.65
C ALA A 78 5.00 16.62 -13.38
N GLU A 79 4.51 17.86 -13.39
CA GLU A 79 5.27 19.08 -13.06
C GLU A 79 5.81 19.05 -11.62
N ALA A 80 5.10 18.41 -10.68
CA ALA A 80 5.55 18.17 -9.32
C ALA A 80 6.52 16.98 -9.18
N GLY A 81 6.85 16.28 -10.28
CA GLY A 81 7.67 15.08 -10.28
C GLY A 81 6.98 13.86 -9.67
N LEU A 82 5.64 13.79 -9.70
CA LEU A 82 4.86 12.68 -9.17
C LEU A 82 4.41 11.75 -10.30
N ALA A 83 4.95 10.53 -10.32
CA ALA A 83 4.62 9.54 -11.32
C ALA A 83 3.25 8.88 -11.07
N THR A 84 2.44 8.71 -12.11
CA THR A 84 1.17 7.96 -12.07
C THR A 84 1.20 6.71 -12.95
N ARG A 85 2.06 6.69 -13.98
CA ARG A 85 2.16 5.61 -14.95
C ARG A 85 2.63 4.29 -14.32
N GLY A 86 1.93 3.21 -14.62
CA GLY A 86 2.10 1.87 -14.04
C GLY A 86 1.48 1.70 -12.65
N SER A 87 0.82 2.71 -12.06
CA SER A 87 0.19 2.59 -10.73
C SER A 87 -1.06 1.69 -10.75
N CYS A 88 -1.63 1.49 -11.94
CA CYS A 88 -2.77 0.65 -12.23
C CYS A 88 -2.49 -0.24 -13.47
N GLY A 89 -3.48 -1.03 -13.93
CA GLY A 89 -3.29 -1.91 -15.09
C GLY A 89 -2.33 -3.10 -14.86
N GLY A 90 -1.87 -3.68 -15.97
CA GLY A 90 -0.90 -4.78 -16.06
C GLY A 90 0.52 -4.23 -16.13
N ALA A 91 1.03 -3.74 -15.00
CA ALA A 91 2.37 -3.18 -14.89
C ALA A 91 2.90 -3.36 -13.47
N VAL A 92 4.16 -2.99 -13.25
CA VAL A 92 4.78 -2.89 -11.93
C VAL A 92 4.17 -1.73 -11.14
N ARG A 93 3.51 -2.08 -10.04
CA ARG A 93 2.90 -1.13 -9.10
C ARG A 93 3.97 -0.34 -8.33
N GLY A 94 3.57 0.73 -7.63
CA GLY A 94 4.51 1.47 -6.76
C GLY A 94 5.22 0.55 -5.78
N ILE A 95 6.52 0.80 -5.57
CA ILE A 95 7.38 0.02 -4.68
C ILE A 95 7.01 0.35 -3.24
N SER A 96 6.46 -0.63 -2.52
CA SER A 96 5.97 -0.42 -1.15
C SER A 96 7.04 -0.78 -0.12
N CYS A 97 7.01 -0.11 1.03
CA CYS A 97 7.77 -0.47 2.22
C CYS A 97 6.83 -0.46 3.42
N SER A 98 6.96 -1.44 4.31
CA SER A 98 6.13 -1.55 5.52
C SER A 98 6.90 -1.46 6.83
N SER A 99 8.20 -1.18 6.76
CA SER A 99 9.10 -1.24 7.92
C SER A 99 9.32 0.12 8.61
N THR A 100 8.28 0.94 8.65
CA THR A 100 8.29 2.24 9.32
C THR A 100 8.69 2.07 10.79
N GLY A 101 9.64 2.86 11.27
CA GLY A 101 10.06 2.86 12.68
C GLY A 101 11.20 1.90 13.01
N THR A 102 11.78 1.26 12.01
CA THR A 102 13.02 0.47 12.15
C THR A 102 14.24 1.35 11.90
N ARG A 103 15.37 1.04 12.56
CA ARG A 103 16.66 1.73 12.31
C ARG A 103 17.15 1.62 10.86
N ASN A 104 16.70 0.58 10.16
CA ASN A 104 17.06 0.27 8.79
C ASN A 104 16.14 0.97 7.76
N ILE A 105 15.22 1.84 8.20
CA ILE A 105 14.32 2.55 7.29
C ILE A 105 15.04 3.34 6.18
N PRO A 106 16.15 4.06 6.45
CA PRO A 106 16.80 4.82 5.38
C PRO A 106 17.40 3.90 4.30
N THR A 107 17.96 2.76 4.71
CA THR A 107 18.47 1.71 3.82
C THR A 107 17.39 1.18 2.89
N VAL A 108 16.23 0.75 3.41
CA VAL A 108 15.19 0.17 2.56
C VAL A 108 14.44 1.23 1.75
N GLN A 109 14.34 2.47 2.23
CA GLN A 109 13.77 3.58 1.46
C GLN A 109 14.64 3.99 0.28
N ALA A 110 15.97 4.06 0.48
CA ALA A 110 16.92 4.31 -0.60
C ALA A 110 16.79 3.24 -1.69
N PHE A 111 16.73 1.97 -1.29
CA PHE A 111 16.60 0.89 -2.27
C PHE A 111 15.21 0.87 -2.95
N CYS A 112 14.14 1.22 -2.24
CA CYS A 112 12.83 1.42 -2.87
C CYS A 112 12.86 2.49 -3.96
N GLN A 113 13.63 3.58 -3.77
CA GLN A 113 13.77 4.63 -4.77
C GLN A 113 14.51 4.12 -6.02
N ILE A 114 15.61 3.39 -5.84
CA ILE A 114 16.34 2.76 -6.95
C ILE A 114 15.42 1.84 -7.76
N LEU A 115 14.63 0.98 -7.09
CA LEU A 115 13.65 0.14 -7.76
C LEU A 115 12.53 0.96 -8.42
N HIS A 116 12.10 2.06 -7.80
CA HIS A 116 11.08 2.93 -8.37
C HIS A 116 11.55 3.54 -9.68
N ASP A 117 12.77 4.09 -9.71
CA ASP A 117 13.36 4.74 -10.87
C ASP A 117 13.58 3.74 -12.02
N HIS A 118 13.94 2.49 -11.68
CA HIS A 118 14.13 1.43 -12.68
C HIS A 118 12.82 0.94 -13.31
N PHE A 119 11.79 0.69 -12.48
CA PHE A 119 10.56 0.02 -12.94
C PHE A 119 9.43 0.98 -13.36
N THR A 120 9.47 2.25 -12.96
CA THR A 120 8.36 3.19 -13.20
C THR A 120 8.47 3.88 -14.54
N GLY A 121 7.39 3.86 -15.33
CA GLY A 121 7.35 4.52 -16.64
C GLY A 121 8.17 3.81 -17.72
N ASN A 122 8.75 2.64 -17.42
CA ASN A 122 9.52 1.84 -18.36
C ASN A 122 8.58 0.86 -19.11
N PRO A 123 8.42 1.00 -20.45
CA PRO A 123 7.55 0.14 -21.26
C PRO A 123 7.90 -1.35 -21.18
N GLU A 124 9.15 -1.71 -20.87
CA GLU A 124 9.56 -3.11 -20.70
C GLU A 124 8.85 -3.78 -19.52
N PHE A 125 8.29 -3.03 -18.57
CA PHE A 125 7.59 -3.55 -17.39
C PHE A 125 6.08 -3.23 -17.38
N GLU A 126 5.57 -2.82 -18.54
CA GLU A 126 4.14 -2.66 -18.83
C GLU A 126 3.61 -3.91 -19.55
N ASP A 127 2.32 -3.90 -19.90
CA ASP A 127 1.64 -4.99 -20.63
C ASP A 127 1.82 -6.39 -20.03
N LEU A 128 1.96 -6.45 -18.71
CA LEU A 128 2.00 -7.69 -17.95
C LEU A 128 0.64 -8.38 -17.97
N PRO A 129 0.60 -9.73 -17.87
CA PRO A 129 -0.65 -10.50 -17.81
C PRO A 129 -1.65 -9.95 -16.78
N LYS A 130 -1.11 -9.44 -15.66
CA LYS A 130 -1.81 -8.68 -14.63
C LYS A 130 -0.78 -7.92 -13.77
N LYS A 131 -1.27 -7.10 -12.83
CA LYS A 131 -0.44 -6.33 -11.87
C LYS A 131 0.71 -7.14 -11.27
N PHE A 132 1.87 -6.49 -11.14
CA PHE A 132 3.05 -7.01 -10.46
C PHE A 132 3.42 -6.08 -9.31
N LYS A 133 3.60 -6.62 -8.10
CA LYS A 133 3.86 -5.87 -6.88
C LYS A 133 5.25 -6.19 -6.35
N ILE A 134 6.00 -5.16 -6.02
CA ILE A 134 7.30 -5.25 -5.37
C ILE A 134 7.20 -4.60 -3.97
N SER A 135 7.83 -5.19 -2.96
CA SER A 135 8.13 -4.51 -1.68
C SER A 135 9.59 -4.66 -1.29
N VAL A 136 10.06 -3.72 -0.47
CA VAL A 136 11.31 -3.84 0.29
C VAL A 136 10.97 -3.57 1.75
N ASP A 137 11.30 -4.52 2.62
CA ASP A 137 11.01 -4.47 4.03
C ASP A 137 12.32 -4.69 4.82
N ALA A 138 12.49 -4.00 5.95
CA ALA A 138 13.66 -4.05 6.82
C ALA A 138 13.61 -5.22 7.83
N GLY A 139 12.75 -6.20 7.57
CA GLY A 139 12.53 -7.37 8.39
C GLY A 139 11.20 -8.05 8.05
N TYR A 140 10.91 -9.14 8.74
CA TYR A 140 9.75 -10.01 8.48
C TYR A 140 8.42 -9.46 9.06
N PHE A 141 8.42 -8.23 9.57
CA PHE A 141 7.30 -7.60 10.29
C PHE A 141 5.99 -7.64 9.50
N GLY A 142 4.91 -8.08 10.17
CA GLY A 142 3.57 -8.12 9.60
C GLY A 142 3.36 -9.04 8.41
N ALA A 143 4.37 -9.84 8.02
CA ALA A 143 4.32 -10.79 6.90
C ALA A 143 3.95 -10.17 5.53
N ARG A 144 4.19 -8.85 5.32
CA ARG A 144 3.79 -8.15 4.10
C ARG A 144 4.61 -8.50 2.86
N HIS A 145 5.81 -9.04 3.02
CA HIS A 145 6.60 -9.63 1.94
C HIS A 145 5.86 -10.83 1.31
N LEU A 146 5.08 -11.60 2.09
CA LEU A 146 4.33 -12.77 1.60
C LEU A 146 3.17 -12.42 0.65
N ILE A 147 2.80 -11.15 0.48
CA ILE A 147 1.66 -10.73 -0.36
C ILE A 147 2.06 -9.97 -1.63
N GLN A 148 3.36 -9.95 -1.94
CA GLN A 148 3.93 -9.31 -3.13
C GLN A 148 4.23 -10.35 -4.21
N ASP A 149 4.25 -9.93 -5.48
CA ASP A 149 4.75 -10.80 -6.55
C ASP A 149 6.28 -10.99 -6.40
N ALA A 150 6.99 -9.95 -5.96
CA ALA A 150 8.37 -10.01 -5.45
C ALA A 150 8.49 -9.24 -4.12
N GLY A 151 8.75 -9.94 -3.02
CA GLY A 151 8.95 -9.34 -1.69
C GLY A 151 10.41 -9.44 -1.27
N LEU A 152 11.03 -8.31 -0.93
CA LEU A 152 12.44 -8.25 -0.51
C LEU A 152 12.51 -7.97 0.99
N VAL A 153 13.26 -8.78 1.73
CA VAL A 153 13.46 -8.60 3.17
C VAL A 153 14.94 -8.41 3.44
N LEU A 154 15.34 -7.24 3.94
CA LEU A 154 16.72 -6.96 4.33
C LEU A 154 17.15 -7.89 5.46
N THR A 155 18.19 -8.68 5.23
CA THR A 155 18.72 -9.64 6.22
C THR A 155 19.97 -9.14 6.90
N ARG A 156 20.89 -8.52 6.13
CA ARG A 156 22.12 -7.93 6.67
C ARG A 156 22.66 -6.84 5.75
N THR A 157 23.69 -6.16 6.24
CA THR A 157 24.49 -5.20 5.47
C THR A 157 25.96 -5.43 5.80
N ASP A 158 26.78 -5.65 4.78
CA ASP A 158 28.22 -5.87 4.89
C ASP A 158 28.92 -4.70 4.19
N GLY A 159 29.39 -3.72 4.97
CA GLY A 159 29.91 -2.46 4.43
C GLY A 159 28.85 -1.71 3.62
N PRO A 160 29.09 -1.34 2.34
CA PRO A 160 28.12 -0.64 1.51
C PRO A 160 27.05 -1.55 0.89
N ILE A 161 27.19 -2.88 1.00
CA ILE A 161 26.31 -3.83 0.31
C ILE A 161 25.23 -4.34 1.26
N SER A 162 23.97 -4.11 0.91
CA SER A 162 22.82 -4.73 1.57
C SER A 162 22.45 -6.07 0.91
N TYR A 163 21.93 -6.99 1.70
CA TYR A 163 21.51 -8.31 1.23
C TYR A 163 20.06 -8.59 1.61
N TYR A 164 19.33 -9.22 0.68
CA TYR A 164 17.89 -9.41 0.78
C TYR A 164 17.50 -10.86 0.57
N ASP A 165 16.60 -11.37 1.40
CA ASP A 165 15.82 -12.55 1.04
C ASP A 165 14.74 -12.12 0.06
N LEU A 166 14.65 -12.82 -1.07
CA LEU A 166 13.71 -12.56 -2.16
C LEU A 166 12.62 -13.63 -2.15
N TRP A 167 11.40 -13.20 -1.87
CA TRP A 167 10.18 -13.99 -1.87
C TRP A 167 9.41 -13.78 -3.17
N ALA A 168 8.80 -14.83 -3.71
CA ALA A 168 8.10 -14.77 -4.99
C ALA A 168 6.67 -15.33 -4.91
N GLY A 169 5.77 -14.76 -5.72
CA GLY A 169 4.45 -15.35 -5.97
C GLY A 169 3.38 -15.10 -4.91
N GLY A 170 3.61 -14.17 -4.00
CA GLY A 170 2.64 -13.78 -3.00
C GLY A 170 1.44 -13.02 -3.58
N GLY A 171 0.27 -13.18 -2.96
CA GLY A 171 -0.85 -12.31 -3.25
C GLY A 171 -2.18 -12.73 -2.66
N LEU A 172 -2.89 -11.72 -2.16
CA LEU A 172 -4.27 -11.83 -1.66
C LEU A 172 -5.32 -11.88 -2.80
N GLY A 173 -6.59 -11.72 -2.42
CA GLY A 173 -7.76 -11.79 -3.29
C GLY A 173 -8.59 -13.03 -2.96
N ARG A 174 -9.35 -13.52 -3.95
CA ARG A 174 -10.22 -14.71 -3.81
C ARG A 174 -9.46 -15.97 -3.39
N GLU A 175 -8.24 -16.12 -3.89
CA GLU A 175 -7.37 -17.28 -3.63
C GLU A 175 -6.07 -16.78 -2.99
N PRO A 176 -6.06 -16.40 -1.70
CA PRO A 176 -4.85 -15.89 -1.05
C PRO A 176 -3.76 -16.96 -1.07
N ARG A 177 -2.54 -16.58 -1.47
CA ARG A 177 -1.36 -17.45 -1.41
C ARG A 177 -0.17 -16.67 -0.83
N PRO A 178 0.53 -17.21 0.18
CA PRO A 178 1.79 -16.64 0.62
C PRO A 178 2.83 -16.82 -0.49
N GLY A 179 3.75 -15.86 -0.60
CA GLY A 179 4.94 -16.06 -1.41
C GLY A 179 5.85 -17.10 -0.77
N PHE A 180 6.72 -17.71 -1.57
CA PHE A 180 7.74 -18.63 -1.09
C PHE A 180 9.13 -17.98 -1.21
N LEU A 181 10.08 -18.43 -0.37
CA LEU A 181 11.45 -17.93 -0.40
C LEU A 181 12.14 -18.43 -1.68
N LEU A 182 12.35 -17.55 -2.66
CA LEU A 182 12.99 -17.90 -3.92
C LEU A 182 14.51 -17.87 -3.80
N PHE A 183 15.09 -16.81 -3.25
CA PHE A 183 16.54 -16.72 -3.04
C PHE A 183 16.82 -16.12 -1.67
N SER A 184 17.82 -16.65 -0.97
CA SER A 184 18.30 -16.09 0.29
C SER A 184 19.56 -15.27 0.09
N GLY A 185 19.70 -14.18 0.84
CA GLY A 185 20.92 -13.38 0.87
C GLY A 185 21.37 -12.82 -0.48
N VAL A 186 20.43 -12.38 -1.32
CA VAL A 186 20.71 -11.75 -2.63
C VAL A 186 21.36 -10.39 -2.40
N PRO A 187 22.55 -10.12 -2.95
CA PRO A 187 23.15 -8.80 -2.85
C PRO A 187 22.33 -7.76 -3.62
N GLU A 188 22.24 -6.53 -3.09
CA GLU A 188 21.40 -5.43 -3.62
C GLU A 188 21.55 -5.25 -5.14
N ASN A 189 22.78 -5.33 -5.64
CA ASN A 189 23.14 -5.15 -7.05
C ASN A 189 22.68 -6.29 -7.99
N SER A 190 22.30 -7.46 -7.46
CA SER A 190 21.73 -8.57 -8.24
C SER A 190 20.20 -8.62 -8.20
N VAL A 191 19.54 -7.81 -7.37
CA VAL A 191 18.08 -7.86 -7.18
C VAL A 191 17.31 -7.45 -8.45
N ILE A 192 17.67 -6.32 -9.07
CA ILE A 192 16.97 -5.84 -10.28
C ILE A 192 17.02 -6.89 -11.38
N PRO A 193 18.21 -7.41 -11.77
CA PRO A 193 18.30 -8.45 -12.79
C PRO A 193 17.46 -9.71 -12.52
N ILE A 194 17.37 -10.13 -11.25
CA ILE A 194 16.53 -11.26 -10.84
C ILE A 194 15.04 -10.93 -11.02
N ILE A 195 14.59 -9.73 -10.59
CA ILE A 195 13.20 -9.31 -10.76
C ILE A 195 12.83 -9.18 -12.25
N GLU A 196 13.73 -8.70 -13.09
CA GLU A 196 13.53 -8.65 -14.55
C GLU A 196 13.30 -10.05 -15.13
N GLU A 197 14.10 -11.04 -14.74
CA GLU A 197 13.92 -12.44 -15.15
C GLU A 197 12.56 -12.98 -14.68
N ILE A 198 12.17 -12.71 -13.43
CA ILE A 198 10.84 -13.09 -12.91
C ILE A 198 9.73 -12.47 -13.77
N ILE A 199 9.84 -11.19 -14.12
CA ILE A 199 8.83 -10.49 -14.94
C ILE A 199 8.80 -11.05 -16.36
N ARG A 200 9.95 -11.30 -17.00
CA ARG A 200 10.04 -11.90 -18.34
C ARG A 200 9.43 -13.30 -18.35
N THR A 201 9.76 -14.13 -17.37
CA THR A 201 9.21 -15.48 -17.22
C THR A 201 7.70 -15.44 -16.96
N TYR A 202 7.25 -14.53 -16.09
CA TYR A 202 5.82 -14.30 -15.85
C TYR A 202 5.07 -13.93 -17.13
N ARG A 203 5.58 -12.97 -17.90
CA ARG A 203 4.98 -12.53 -19.15
C ARG A 203 4.92 -13.65 -20.19
N ALA A 204 5.99 -14.42 -20.34
CA ALA A 204 6.08 -15.46 -21.36
C ALA A 204 5.17 -16.68 -21.09
N HIS A 205 4.96 -17.03 -19.81
CA HIS A 205 4.29 -18.29 -19.44
C HIS A 205 2.91 -18.11 -18.81
N THR A 206 2.40 -16.87 -18.68
CA THR A 206 1.12 -16.61 -17.99
C THR A 206 0.10 -15.93 -18.90
N PRO A 207 -1.10 -16.52 -19.08
CA PRO A 207 -2.18 -15.89 -19.82
C PRO A 207 -2.65 -14.58 -19.19
N ALA A 208 -3.16 -13.66 -20.02
CA ALA A 208 -3.75 -12.41 -19.57
C ALA A 208 -4.85 -12.63 -18.51
N GLY A 209 -4.91 -11.75 -17.51
CA GLY A 209 -5.85 -11.83 -16.39
C GLY A 209 -5.38 -12.70 -15.21
N LYS A 210 -4.31 -13.48 -15.37
CA LYS A 210 -3.70 -14.28 -14.30
C LYS A 210 -2.48 -13.55 -13.72
N ARG A 211 -2.30 -13.68 -12.39
CA ARG A 211 -1.14 -13.23 -11.58
C ARG A 211 -0.01 -14.28 -11.57
N LEU A 212 1.20 -13.86 -11.20
CA LEU A 212 2.38 -14.72 -11.00
C LEU A 212 2.09 -15.93 -10.09
N LYS A 213 1.33 -15.73 -9.00
CA LYS A 213 0.94 -16.83 -8.10
C LYS A 213 0.24 -18.00 -8.79
N HIS A 214 -0.46 -17.79 -9.91
CA HIS A 214 -1.09 -18.89 -10.66
C HIS A 214 -0.07 -19.62 -11.54
N LEU A 215 0.94 -18.93 -12.08
CA LEU A 215 2.05 -19.60 -12.78
C LEU A 215 2.78 -20.55 -11.83
N ILE A 216 3.11 -20.07 -10.64
CA ILE A 216 3.75 -20.88 -9.59
C ILE A 216 2.82 -22.00 -9.13
N ALA A 217 1.51 -21.73 -8.99
CA ALA A 217 0.52 -22.77 -8.68
C ALA A 217 0.54 -23.94 -9.66
N THR A 218 0.69 -23.65 -10.94
CA THR A 218 0.66 -24.64 -12.02
C THR A 218 1.97 -25.43 -12.12
N ASN A 219 3.12 -24.79 -11.88
CA ASN A 219 4.43 -25.42 -12.08
C ASN A 219 5.07 -25.95 -10.78
N GLY A 220 4.55 -25.57 -9.61
CA GLY A 220 5.24 -25.76 -8.34
C GLY A 220 6.43 -24.82 -8.18
N GLU A 221 7.02 -24.78 -6.98
CA GLU A 221 8.18 -23.93 -6.69
C GLU A 221 9.42 -24.37 -7.48
N GLU A 222 9.70 -25.68 -7.53
CA GLU A 222 10.81 -26.25 -8.30
C GLU A 222 10.65 -26.01 -9.80
N GLY A 223 9.45 -26.23 -10.34
CA GLY A 223 9.18 -25.95 -11.75
C GLY A 223 9.32 -24.46 -12.07
N PHE A 224 8.87 -23.57 -11.18
CA PHE A 224 9.09 -22.13 -11.36
C PHE A 224 10.59 -21.76 -11.32
N ARG A 225 11.37 -22.35 -10.41
CA ARG A 225 12.84 -22.16 -10.38
C ARG A 225 13.49 -22.60 -11.69
N ALA A 226 13.07 -23.74 -12.24
CA ALA A 226 13.57 -24.25 -13.52
C ALA A 226 13.20 -23.36 -14.72
N LEU A 227 12.11 -22.58 -14.64
CA LEU A 227 11.73 -21.61 -15.67
C LEU A 227 12.60 -20.34 -15.68
N LEU A 228 13.35 -20.06 -14.61
CA LEU A 228 14.30 -18.94 -14.55
C LEU A 228 15.59 -19.39 -15.26
N LYS A 229 15.65 -19.18 -16.58
CA LYS A 229 16.64 -19.82 -17.48
C LYS A 229 18.06 -19.29 -17.26
N SER A 230 18.19 -18.04 -16.82
CA SER A 230 19.44 -17.40 -16.38
C SER A 230 19.05 -16.04 -15.81
N PRO A 231 18.82 -15.89 -14.49
CA PRO A 231 18.76 -14.55 -13.93
C PRO A 231 20.07 -13.87 -14.34
N ARG A 232 20.00 -12.74 -15.05
CA ARG A 232 21.21 -11.96 -15.32
C ARG A 232 21.88 -11.75 -13.95
N THR A 233 23.06 -12.30 -13.73
CA THR A 233 23.76 -12.14 -12.46
C THR A 233 24.71 -10.95 -12.50
N GLU A 234 24.91 -10.38 -13.70
CA GLU A 234 25.69 -9.17 -13.89
C GLU A 234 25.12 -8.08 -13.00
N PRO A 235 25.86 -7.69 -11.95
CA PRO A 235 25.32 -6.76 -10.99
C PRO A 235 25.11 -5.41 -11.66
N ILE A 236 23.90 -4.87 -11.53
CA ILE A 236 23.66 -3.47 -11.89
C ILE A 236 24.25 -2.65 -10.74
N GLN A 237 25.09 -1.66 -11.06
CA GLN A 237 25.55 -0.72 -10.05
C GLN A 237 24.34 -0.03 -9.42
N THR A 238 23.92 -0.50 -8.25
CA THR A 238 23.06 0.25 -7.36
C THR A 238 23.99 1.29 -6.74
N GLY A 239 23.76 2.57 -7.05
CA GLY A 239 24.67 3.62 -6.62
C GLY A 239 24.80 3.61 -5.10
N ALA A 240 25.92 3.12 -4.57
CA ALA A 240 26.24 3.21 -3.14
C ALA A 240 26.22 4.67 -2.62
N ASN A 241 26.28 5.63 -3.56
CA ASN A 241 26.25 7.07 -3.35
C ASN A 241 25.05 7.77 -4.01
N ALA A 242 24.01 7.06 -4.46
CA ALA A 242 22.80 7.70 -4.96
C ALA A 242 22.00 8.28 -3.78
N THR A 243 22.45 9.41 -3.23
CA THR A 243 21.66 10.24 -2.35
C THR A 243 20.57 10.91 -3.17
N HIS A 244 19.45 10.22 -3.35
CA HIS A 244 18.24 10.88 -3.83
C HIS A 244 17.87 11.95 -2.81
N SER A 245 17.67 13.19 -3.28
CA SER A 245 17.38 14.35 -2.43
C SER A 245 16.35 14.02 -1.33
N GLY A 246 16.68 14.36 -0.08
CA GLY A 246 15.83 14.13 1.08
C GLY A 246 15.73 12.67 1.56
N THR A 247 16.55 11.74 1.04
CA THR A 247 16.67 10.39 1.60
C THR A 247 17.63 10.45 2.78
N PRO A 248 17.23 10.08 4.01
CA PRO A 248 18.13 10.11 5.14
C PRO A 248 19.34 9.20 4.90
N SER A 249 20.48 9.56 5.50
CA SER A 249 21.65 8.69 5.40
C SER A 249 21.39 7.37 6.11
N ARG A 250 22.04 6.29 5.66
CA ARG A 250 21.88 4.94 6.27
C ARG A 250 22.29 4.88 7.75
N ASN A 251 23.01 5.89 8.26
CA ASN A 251 23.55 5.93 9.62
C ASN A 251 22.88 6.97 10.54
N GLU A 252 21.82 7.63 10.08
CA GLU A 252 21.16 8.67 10.87
C GLU A 252 20.18 8.07 11.89
N ALA A 253 20.33 8.42 13.16
CA ALA A 253 19.36 8.06 14.19
C ALA A 253 18.15 9.01 14.09
N LEU A 254 16.97 8.44 13.82
CA LEU A 254 15.74 9.20 13.59
C LEU A 254 14.66 8.80 14.59
N ILE A 255 13.95 9.79 15.12
CA ILE A 255 12.75 9.61 15.93
C ILE A 255 11.55 9.63 14.99
N ARG A 256 10.79 8.53 14.98
CA ARG A 256 9.57 8.42 14.18
C ARG A 256 8.41 9.10 14.89
N ILE A 257 7.70 9.96 14.16
CA ILE A 257 6.36 10.43 14.51
C ILE A 257 5.38 9.82 13.49
N GLU A 258 4.29 9.23 13.99
CA GLU A 258 3.20 8.74 13.16
C GLU A 258 1.91 9.47 13.49
N VAL A 259 1.20 9.87 12.43
CA VAL A 259 -0.08 10.56 12.46
C VAL A 259 -1.14 9.56 12.02
N GLY A 260 -2.02 9.16 12.94
CA GLY A 260 -3.11 8.23 12.68
C GLY A 260 -4.18 8.87 11.79
N ILE A 261 -4.44 8.29 10.62
CA ILE A 261 -5.43 8.81 9.66
C ILE A 261 -6.56 7.78 9.50
N PHE A 262 -7.74 8.13 10.00
CA PHE A 262 -8.90 7.26 9.89
C PHE A 262 -9.23 6.93 8.43
N ALA A 263 -9.29 5.63 8.12
CA ALA A 263 -9.55 5.10 6.79
C ALA A 263 -8.60 5.63 5.68
N GLY A 264 -7.46 6.19 6.05
CA GLY A 264 -6.58 6.89 5.12
C GLY A 264 -7.21 8.11 4.45
N GLU A 265 -8.28 8.70 4.98
CA GLU A 265 -8.90 9.88 4.38
C GLU A 265 -8.36 11.17 5.01
N LEU A 266 -7.81 12.02 4.15
CA LEU A 266 -7.31 13.33 4.52
C LEU A 266 -8.08 14.41 3.78
N ASN A 267 -8.47 15.46 4.51
CA ASN A 267 -8.79 16.72 3.88
C ASN A 267 -7.49 17.49 3.54
N THR A 268 -7.59 18.44 2.63
CA THR A 268 -6.45 19.22 2.13
C THR A 268 -5.86 20.15 3.18
N ALA A 269 -6.65 20.69 4.10
CA ALA A 269 -6.15 21.54 5.20
C ALA A 269 -5.23 20.75 6.14
N THR A 270 -5.64 19.55 6.56
CA THR A 270 -4.83 18.63 7.36
C THR A 270 -3.55 18.23 6.62
N LEU A 271 -3.64 17.90 5.32
CA LEU A 271 -2.46 17.54 4.52
C LEU A 271 -1.45 18.70 4.45
N ARG A 272 -1.92 19.94 4.25
CA ARG A 272 -1.06 21.14 4.26
C ARG A 272 -0.45 21.41 5.62
N GLY A 273 -1.22 21.27 6.70
CA GLY A 273 -0.72 21.43 8.07
C GLY A 273 0.40 20.45 8.37
N VAL A 274 0.18 19.16 8.10
CA VAL A 274 1.20 18.10 8.29
C VAL A 274 2.43 18.33 7.40
N ALA A 275 2.25 18.80 6.16
CA ALA A 275 3.35 19.19 5.28
C ALA A 275 4.16 20.37 5.84
N GLY A 276 3.49 21.40 6.39
CA GLY A 276 4.15 22.54 7.03
C GLY A 276 4.99 22.14 8.24
N ILE A 277 4.46 21.25 9.10
CA ILE A 277 5.20 20.67 10.23
C ILE A 277 6.46 19.94 9.73
N ALA A 278 6.32 19.12 8.69
CA ALA A 278 7.46 18.39 8.14
C ALA A 278 8.53 19.32 7.53
N THR A 279 8.13 20.42 6.89
CA THR A 279 9.07 21.46 6.43
C THR A 279 9.88 22.06 7.58
N GLY A 280 9.27 22.26 8.75
CA GLY A 280 9.96 22.82 9.92
C GLY A 280 10.89 21.83 10.63
N PHE A 281 10.48 20.56 10.76
CA PHE A 281 11.11 19.64 11.72
C PHE A 281 11.60 18.31 11.13
N ALA A 282 11.17 17.94 9.93
CA ALA A 282 11.40 16.62 9.33
C ALA A 282 11.99 16.72 7.91
N ASP A 283 12.89 17.69 7.69
CA ASP A 283 13.57 17.94 6.41
C ASP A 283 12.62 18.11 5.20
N GLY A 284 11.35 18.44 5.44
CA GLY A 284 10.31 18.53 4.43
C GLY A 284 9.90 17.20 3.82
N ILE A 285 10.06 16.07 4.52
CA ILE A 285 9.74 14.73 4.01
C ILE A 285 8.66 14.06 4.86
N LEU A 286 7.67 13.51 4.17
CA LEU A 286 6.61 12.67 4.71
C LEU A 286 6.70 11.28 4.09
N ALA A 287 6.11 10.27 4.74
CA ALA A 287 5.85 8.98 4.12
C ALA A 287 4.46 8.46 4.45
N VAL A 288 3.75 7.96 3.43
CA VAL A 288 2.48 7.25 3.60
C VAL A 288 2.76 5.81 3.99
N THR A 289 2.20 5.35 5.11
CA THR A 289 2.46 4.00 5.60
C THR A 289 1.54 2.97 4.93
N ALA A 290 1.91 1.69 5.03
CA ALA A 290 1.08 0.60 4.54
C ALA A 290 -0.19 0.34 5.39
N ASP A 291 -0.31 1.04 6.52
CA ASP A 291 -1.48 1.13 7.39
C ASP A 291 -2.31 2.41 7.14
N GLN A 292 -2.04 3.11 6.04
CA GLN A 292 -2.78 4.30 5.59
C GLN A 292 -2.64 5.50 6.53
N ASN A 293 -1.53 5.57 7.27
CA ASN A 293 -1.16 6.71 8.10
C ASN A 293 -0.12 7.59 7.39
N ILE A 294 0.23 8.73 8.00
CA ILE A 294 1.40 9.51 7.62
C ILE A 294 2.48 9.35 8.69
N THR A 295 3.73 9.21 8.28
CA THR A 295 4.87 9.26 9.19
C THR A 295 5.88 10.30 8.73
N MET A 296 6.60 10.87 9.71
CA MET A 296 7.74 11.75 9.50
C MET A 296 8.84 11.40 10.51
N TYR A 297 10.05 11.84 10.21
CA TYR A 297 11.23 11.51 10.99
C TYR A 297 11.92 12.79 11.43
N VAL A 298 12.13 12.95 12.74
CA VAL A 298 12.80 14.10 13.34
C VAL A 298 14.10 13.66 14.02
N LYS A 299 15.02 14.59 14.28
CA LYS A 299 16.39 14.27 14.74
C LYS A 299 16.53 14.35 16.25
N THR A 300 15.75 15.20 16.92
CA THR A 300 15.86 15.46 18.36
C THR A 300 14.54 15.27 19.10
N ILE A 301 14.63 15.00 20.41
CA ILE A 301 13.47 14.90 21.31
C ILE A 301 12.70 16.22 21.40
N GLU A 302 13.40 17.36 21.30
CA GLU A 302 12.79 18.69 21.29
C GLU A 302 11.93 18.90 20.02
N GLN A 303 12.45 18.52 18.86
CA GLN A 303 11.69 18.53 17.60
C GLN A 303 10.49 17.59 17.69
N ALA A 304 10.65 16.41 18.29
CA ALA A 304 9.56 15.46 18.49
C ALA A 304 8.45 16.05 19.37
N THR A 305 8.81 16.66 20.50
CA THR A 305 7.86 17.32 21.42
C THR A 305 7.10 18.44 20.72
N THR A 306 7.81 19.30 19.98
CA THR A 306 7.22 20.42 19.24
C THR A 306 6.31 19.93 18.12
N THR A 307 6.73 18.90 17.39
CA THR A 307 5.95 18.26 16.33
C THR A 307 4.63 17.71 16.89
N CYS A 308 4.66 16.98 18.02
CA CYS A 308 3.46 16.46 18.67
C CYS A 308 2.51 17.57 19.15
N ALA A 309 3.05 18.68 19.65
CA ALA A 309 2.25 19.84 20.05
C ALA A 309 1.52 20.45 18.84
N GLN A 310 2.22 20.69 17.73
CA GLN A 310 1.60 21.24 16.51
C GLN A 310 0.60 20.29 15.85
N LEU A 311 0.85 18.98 15.91
CA LEU A 311 -0.14 17.98 15.47
C LEU A 311 -1.41 18.04 16.33
N THR A 312 -1.27 18.23 17.64
CA THR A 312 -2.41 18.42 18.55
C THR A 312 -3.21 19.66 18.17
N ASP A 313 -2.56 20.78 17.83
CA ASP A 313 -3.23 22.01 17.38
C ASP A 313 -3.99 21.83 16.06
N LEU A 314 -3.56 20.88 15.21
CA LEU A 314 -4.28 20.47 13.98
C LEU A 314 -5.42 19.48 14.24
N GLY A 315 -5.69 19.14 15.50
CA GLY A 315 -6.68 18.11 15.88
C GLY A 315 -6.21 16.67 15.63
N LEU A 316 -4.88 16.47 15.50
CA LEU A 316 -4.24 15.17 15.27
C LEU A 316 -3.47 14.72 16.53
N SER A 317 -4.16 14.70 17.68
CA SER A 317 -3.57 14.38 18.97
C SER A 317 -3.27 12.88 19.16
N GLY A 318 -3.79 12.02 18.27
CA GLY A 318 -3.67 10.56 18.43
C GLY A 318 -4.49 10.01 19.59
N THR A 319 -5.45 10.77 20.11
CA THR A 319 -6.21 10.43 21.31
C THR A 319 -7.63 9.98 21.02
N THR A 320 -8.18 10.31 19.85
CA THR A 320 -9.52 9.88 19.46
C THR A 320 -9.54 8.38 19.14
N PRO A 321 -10.70 7.70 19.28
CA PRO A 321 -10.82 6.30 18.89
C PRO A 321 -10.42 6.03 17.43
N GLU A 322 -10.74 6.97 16.53
CA GLU A 322 -10.44 6.87 15.10
C GLU A 322 -8.94 6.97 14.78
N GLU A 323 -8.15 7.66 15.61
CA GLU A 323 -6.69 7.73 15.48
C GLU A 323 -5.97 6.59 16.20
N LYS A 324 -6.55 6.07 17.28
CA LYS A 324 -5.92 5.03 18.12
C LYS A 324 -5.96 3.65 17.49
N VAL A 325 -7.03 3.32 16.76
CA VAL A 325 -7.18 1.97 16.20
C VAL A 325 -6.43 1.87 14.88
N VAL A 326 -5.54 0.88 14.78
CA VAL A 326 -4.84 0.57 13.53
C VAL A 326 -5.82 -0.06 12.54
N PHE A 327 -6.37 0.77 11.65
CA PHE A 327 -7.37 0.36 10.66
C PHE A 327 -6.86 0.46 9.23
N ARG A 328 -6.93 -0.66 8.50
CA ARG A 328 -6.82 -0.65 7.04
C ARG A 328 -8.19 -0.75 6.39
N ILE A 329 -8.57 0.26 5.62
CA ILE A 329 -9.90 0.40 5.04
C ILE A 329 -9.75 0.70 3.56
N CYS A 330 -10.31 -0.16 2.71
CA CYS A 330 -10.37 0.13 1.27
C CYS A 330 -11.55 1.08 0.97
N PRO A 331 -11.63 1.71 -0.22
CA PRO A 331 -12.72 2.64 -0.53
C PRO A 331 -14.14 2.07 -0.41
N GLY A 332 -14.31 0.75 -0.55
CA GLY A 332 -15.63 0.11 -0.42
C GLY A 332 -16.62 0.58 -1.49
N ASN A 333 -17.91 0.36 -1.27
CA ASN A 333 -18.95 0.74 -2.23
C ASN A 333 -19.24 2.25 -2.27
N HIS A 334 -18.59 3.05 -1.42
CA HIS A 334 -18.59 4.51 -1.50
C HIS A 334 -18.07 4.98 -2.86
N ASP A 335 -16.94 4.42 -3.29
CA ASP A 335 -16.24 4.83 -4.52
C ASP A 335 -16.04 3.69 -5.52
N CYS A 336 -15.73 2.49 -5.01
CA CYS A 336 -15.21 1.40 -5.80
C CYS A 336 -16.33 0.62 -6.49
N ARG A 337 -16.19 0.44 -7.82
CA ARG A 337 -17.10 -0.38 -8.64
C ARG A 337 -17.25 -1.83 -8.18
N MET A 338 -16.24 -2.37 -7.50
CA MET A 338 -16.26 -3.75 -6.99
C MET A 338 -16.75 -3.84 -5.54
N GLY A 339 -16.96 -2.71 -4.87
CA GLY A 339 -17.37 -2.68 -3.47
C GLY A 339 -18.80 -3.18 -3.29
N LEU A 340 -18.98 -4.12 -2.37
CA LEU A 340 -20.28 -4.65 -1.94
C LEU A 340 -20.79 -3.93 -0.69
N ALA A 341 -19.91 -3.35 0.12
CA ALA A 341 -20.27 -2.75 1.41
C ALA A 341 -19.56 -1.40 1.67
N PRO A 342 -20.19 -0.50 2.48
CA PRO A 342 -19.64 0.81 2.84
C PRO A 342 -18.62 0.68 3.97
N THR A 343 -17.37 0.47 3.59
CA THR A 343 -16.29 0.08 4.51
C THR A 343 -15.97 1.12 5.59
N ARG A 344 -16.11 2.42 5.27
CA ARG A 344 -15.83 3.51 6.22
C ARG A 344 -16.93 3.62 7.26
N THR A 345 -18.19 3.52 6.83
CA THR A 345 -19.35 3.43 7.73
C THR A 345 -19.22 2.23 8.66
N ILE A 346 -18.90 1.05 8.11
CA ILE A 346 -18.67 -0.16 8.90
C ILE A 346 -17.58 0.07 9.95
N ALA A 347 -16.44 0.65 9.57
CA ALA A 347 -15.36 0.88 10.52
C ALA A 347 -15.75 1.81 11.68
N ARG A 348 -16.50 2.88 11.43
CA ARG A 348 -17.00 3.76 12.50
C ARG A 348 -17.95 3.03 13.46
N GLU A 349 -18.85 2.21 12.92
CA GLU A 349 -19.75 1.38 13.73
C GLU A 349 -19.02 0.30 14.53
N LEU A 350 -17.93 -0.27 13.99
CA LEU A 350 -17.08 -1.18 14.77
C LEU A 350 -16.44 -0.43 15.95
N ILE A 351 -15.85 0.75 15.69
CA ILE A 351 -15.22 1.60 16.72
C ILE A 351 -16.20 1.95 17.84
N SER A 352 -17.46 2.27 17.52
CA SER A 352 -18.48 2.63 18.52
C SER A 352 -18.80 1.48 19.50
N ARG A 353 -18.43 0.24 19.14
CA ARG A 353 -18.63 -0.97 19.95
C ARG A 353 -17.34 -1.48 20.62
N MET A 354 -16.17 -0.95 20.27
CA MET A 354 -14.88 -1.45 20.77
C MET A 354 -14.64 -1.11 22.24
N ASN A 355 -14.20 -2.11 23.00
CA ASN A 355 -13.58 -1.92 24.31
C ASN A 355 -12.05 -1.67 24.17
N SER A 356 -11.37 -1.47 25.31
CA SER A 356 -9.93 -1.24 25.36
C SER A 356 -9.09 -2.37 24.77
N SER A 357 -9.52 -3.63 24.90
CA SER A 357 -8.79 -4.76 24.30
C SER A 357 -8.90 -4.74 22.76
N SER A 358 -10.08 -4.42 22.25
CA SER A 358 -10.37 -4.36 20.81
C SER A 358 -9.59 -3.25 20.11
N CYS A 359 -9.38 -2.12 20.77
CA CYS A 359 -8.69 -0.98 20.17
C CYS A 359 -7.17 -1.18 20.00
N HIS A 360 -6.56 -2.16 20.69
CA HIS A 360 -5.13 -2.46 20.59
C HIS A 360 -4.79 -3.50 19.50
N ARG A 361 -5.79 -4.14 18.90
CA ARG A 361 -5.60 -5.04 17.75
C ARG A 361 -5.54 -4.26 16.45
N SER A 362 -4.85 -4.82 15.44
CA SER A 362 -4.94 -4.33 14.07
C SER A 362 -6.20 -4.86 13.37
N TRP A 363 -6.92 -3.96 12.71
CA TRP A 363 -8.16 -4.25 12.01
C TRP A 363 -8.03 -3.95 10.52
N ALA A 364 -8.73 -4.70 9.69
CA ALA A 364 -8.83 -4.41 8.27
C ALA A 364 -10.21 -4.71 7.71
N VAL A 365 -10.83 -3.73 7.05
CA VAL A 365 -12.19 -3.85 6.48
C VAL A 365 -12.11 -3.73 4.96
N ALA A 366 -12.51 -4.78 4.26
CA ALA A 366 -12.55 -4.83 2.80
C ALA A 366 -14.00 -4.89 2.29
N GLY A 367 -14.31 -4.05 1.31
CA GLY A 367 -15.65 -4.01 0.73
C GLY A 367 -15.96 -5.18 -0.21
N CYS A 368 -14.99 -6.05 -0.50
CA CYS A 368 -15.18 -7.25 -1.30
C CYS A 368 -14.00 -8.24 -1.13
N ASN A 369 -14.11 -9.42 -1.72
CA ASN A 369 -13.08 -10.46 -1.73
C ASN A 369 -11.82 -10.16 -2.58
N ASN A 370 -11.65 -8.93 -3.08
CA ASN A 370 -10.36 -8.50 -3.66
C ASN A 370 -9.30 -8.20 -2.60
N SER A 371 -9.70 -8.04 -1.32
CA SER A 371 -8.80 -7.91 -0.16
C SER A 371 -7.81 -6.74 -0.27
N CYS A 372 -8.24 -5.58 -0.80
CA CYS A 372 -7.37 -4.41 -0.98
C CYS A 372 -6.84 -3.83 0.34
N SER A 373 -7.59 -3.93 1.43
CA SER A 373 -7.17 -3.53 2.78
C SER A 373 -6.38 -4.62 3.54
N GLN A 374 -6.13 -5.76 2.90
CA GLN A 374 -5.30 -6.84 3.43
C GLN A 374 -5.85 -7.47 4.73
N PRO A 375 -7.13 -7.90 4.78
CA PRO A 375 -7.73 -8.51 5.97
C PRO A 375 -7.01 -9.76 6.45
N GLN A 376 -6.36 -10.50 5.54
CA GLN A 376 -5.56 -11.68 5.87
C GLN A 376 -4.31 -11.38 6.72
N LEU A 377 -3.88 -10.11 6.80
CA LEU A 377 -2.70 -9.70 7.58
C LEU A 377 -3.07 -8.95 8.87
N ALA A 378 -4.35 -8.68 9.12
CA ALA A 378 -4.81 -8.06 10.35
C ALA A 378 -4.99 -9.10 11.45
N ASP A 379 -4.97 -8.65 12.70
CA ASP A 379 -5.40 -9.49 13.82
C ASP A 379 -6.89 -9.82 13.69
N VAL A 380 -7.69 -8.84 13.24
CA VAL A 380 -9.09 -9.01 12.84
C VAL A 380 -9.32 -8.45 11.44
N GLY A 381 -9.52 -9.36 10.48
CA GLY A 381 -9.81 -9.03 9.09
C GLY A 381 -11.29 -9.23 8.76
N ILE A 382 -11.91 -8.29 8.07
CA ILE A 382 -13.32 -8.35 7.68
C ILE A 382 -13.40 -8.13 6.17
N TYR A 383 -14.20 -8.92 5.47
CA TYR A 383 -14.59 -8.59 4.11
C TYR A 383 -16.03 -8.94 3.79
N ALA A 384 -16.67 -8.12 2.95
CA ALA A 384 -17.96 -8.46 2.39
C ALA A 384 -17.79 -9.58 1.35
N SER A 385 -18.43 -10.72 1.58
CA SER A 385 -18.29 -11.94 0.79
C SER A 385 -19.27 -11.98 -0.39
N ARG A 386 -20.52 -11.57 -0.15
CA ARG A 386 -21.61 -11.52 -1.14
C ARG A 386 -22.68 -10.52 -0.74
N ILE A 387 -23.63 -10.28 -1.65
CA ILE A 387 -24.91 -9.62 -1.37
C ILE A 387 -25.98 -10.71 -1.22
N ALA A 388 -26.76 -10.67 -0.14
CA ALA A 388 -27.94 -11.49 0.08
C ALA A 388 -29.19 -10.71 -0.32
N LYS A 389 -30.19 -11.42 -0.85
CA LYS A 389 -31.54 -10.88 -1.04
C LYS A 389 -32.39 -11.37 0.15
N GLU A 390 -32.90 -10.43 0.92
CA GLU A 390 -33.71 -10.73 2.10
C GLU A 390 -35.17 -11.00 1.71
N ALA A 391 -35.96 -11.52 2.67
CA ALA A 391 -37.36 -11.86 2.45
C ALA A 391 -38.23 -10.64 2.08
N ASP A 392 -37.88 -9.46 2.60
CA ASP A 392 -38.53 -8.18 2.28
C ASP A 392 -38.09 -7.59 0.92
N GLY A 393 -37.21 -8.29 0.19
CA GLY A 393 -36.67 -7.86 -1.10
C GLY A 393 -35.47 -6.92 -1.00
N SER A 394 -35.07 -6.50 0.20
CA SER A 394 -33.86 -5.70 0.41
C SER A 394 -32.59 -6.51 0.08
N GLN A 395 -31.49 -5.78 -0.18
CA GLN A 395 -30.19 -6.37 -0.48
C GLN A 395 -29.17 -5.97 0.58
N THR A 396 -28.63 -6.96 1.30
CA THR A 396 -27.69 -6.70 2.39
C THR A 396 -26.34 -7.40 2.13
N PRO A 397 -25.21 -6.78 2.49
CA PRO A 397 -23.92 -7.46 2.44
C PRO A 397 -23.81 -8.52 3.53
N ARG A 398 -23.22 -9.66 3.19
CA ARG A 398 -22.78 -10.68 4.14
C ARG A 398 -21.27 -10.62 4.32
N PHE A 399 -20.80 -10.90 5.53
CA PHE A 399 -19.41 -10.71 5.92
C PHE A 399 -18.73 -12.03 6.27
N THR A 400 -17.43 -12.06 6.01
CA THR A 400 -16.52 -13.07 6.55
C THR A 400 -15.55 -12.36 7.47
N VAL A 401 -15.33 -12.93 8.66
CA VAL A 401 -14.34 -12.47 9.63
C VAL A 401 -13.17 -13.46 9.64
N LEU A 402 -11.97 -12.91 9.60
CA LEU A 402 -10.69 -13.58 9.70
C LEU A 402 -10.03 -13.19 11.02
N THR A 403 -9.45 -14.14 11.74
CA THR A 403 -8.61 -13.83 12.89
C THR A 403 -7.23 -14.45 12.74
N ARG A 404 -6.20 -13.73 13.19
CA ARG A 404 -4.83 -14.23 13.18
C ARG A 404 -4.67 -15.31 14.25
N ASN A 405 -4.08 -16.43 13.85
CA ASN A 405 -3.68 -17.51 14.74
C ASN A 405 -2.17 -17.70 14.54
N GLY A 406 -1.39 -17.65 15.62
CA GLY A 406 0.04 -17.29 15.60
C GLY A 406 0.94 -18.08 14.64
N ASP A 407 0.57 -19.31 14.32
CA ASP A 407 1.40 -20.21 13.51
C ASP A 407 1.17 -20.09 11.99
N GLN A 408 0.12 -19.37 11.57
CA GLN A 408 -0.26 -19.27 10.15
C GLN A 408 0.20 -17.95 9.53
N PRO A 409 0.67 -17.97 8.26
CA PRO A 409 1.09 -16.74 7.57
C PRO A 409 -0.06 -15.75 7.37
N PHE A 410 -1.31 -16.26 7.29
CA PHE A 410 -2.52 -15.48 7.10
C PHE A 410 -3.56 -15.78 8.18
N ALA A 411 -4.36 -14.77 8.51
CA ALA A 411 -5.57 -14.91 9.32
C ALA A 411 -6.56 -15.88 8.66
N VAL A 412 -7.21 -16.71 9.48
CA VAL A 412 -8.13 -17.77 9.05
C VAL A 412 -9.58 -17.38 9.33
N PRO A 413 -10.56 -17.82 8.51
CA PRO A 413 -11.95 -17.48 8.74
C PRO A 413 -12.51 -18.10 10.02
N THR A 414 -13.06 -17.26 10.91
CA THR A 414 -13.77 -17.70 12.14
C THR A 414 -15.28 -17.57 12.01
N HIS A 415 -15.75 -16.60 11.24
CA HIS A 415 -17.15 -16.39 10.96
C HIS A 415 -17.35 -16.24 9.45
N ARG A 416 -18.42 -16.81 8.91
CA ARG A 416 -18.73 -16.77 7.49
C ARG A 416 -20.20 -16.46 7.31
N ASP A 417 -20.46 -15.65 6.31
CA ASP A 417 -21.82 -15.32 5.86
C ASP A 417 -22.70 -14.64 6.90
N ILE A 418 -22.08 -13.92 7.84
CA ILE A 418 -22.79 -13.21 8.91
C ILE A 418 -23.36 -11.88 8.42
N THR A 419 -24.46 -11.46 9.01
CA THR A 419 -25.06 -10.13 8.88
C THR A 419 -24.18 -9.04 9.49
N PHE A 420 -24.55 -7.78 9.26
CA PHE A 420 -23.88 -6.67 9.91
C PHE A 420 -24.12 -6.63 11.43
N ASP A 421 -25.35 -6.96 11.88
CA ASP A 421 -25.68 -6.95 13.31
C ASP A 421 -24.94 -8.06 14.08
N GLU A 422 -24.82 -9.24 13.49
CA GLU A 422 -23.99 -10.32 14.04
C GLU A 422 -22.51 -9.93 14.10
N LEU A 423 -22.01 -9.22 13.07
CA LEU A 423 -20.65 -8.69 13.08
C LEU A 423 -20.45 -7.68 14.24
N LEU A 424 -21.37 -6.74 14.42
CA LEU A 424 -21.31 -5.76 15.51
C LEU A 424 -21.37 -6.42 16.89
N SER A 425 -22.17 -7.48 17.02
CA SER A 425 -22.29 -8.24 18.27
C SER A 425 -21.01 -9.01 18.62
N ALA A 426 -20.22 -9.40 17.61
CA ALA A 426 -18.98 -10.13 17.78
C ALA A 426 -17.74 -9.26 18.05
N VAL A 427 -17.80 -7.92 17.89
CA VAL A 427 -16.62 -7.04 17.93
C VAL A 427 -15.71 -7.29 19.13
N ASN A 428 -16.29 -7.37 20.33
CA ASN A 428 -15.52 -7.50 21.57
C ASN A 428 -15.03 -8.94 21.85
N THR A 429 -15.59 -9.95 21.18
CA THR A 429 -15.14 -11.36 21.29
C THR A 429 -14.12 -11.72 20.21
N LEU A 430 -14.02 -10.90 19.16
CA LEU A 430 -12.98 -10.97 18.13
C LEU A 430 -11.65 -10.37 18.60
N ALA A 431 -11.65 -9.72 19.78
CA ALA A 431 -10.56 -8.96 20.38
C ALA A 431 -9.81 -9.68 21.51
#